data_AF-A0A653BIF3-F1
#
_entry.id   AF-A0A653BIF3-F1
#
_cell.length_a   1.000
_cell.length_b   1.000
_cell.length_c   1.000
_cell.angle_alpha   90.00
_cell.angle_beta   90.00
_cell.angle_gamma   90.00
#
_symmetry.space_group_name_H-M   'P 1'
#
loop_
_entity.id
_entity.type
_entity.pdbx_description
1 polymer ?
#
loop_
_entity_poly.entity_id
_entity_poly.type
_entity_poly.pdbx_seq_one_letter_code
_entity_poly.pdbx_strand_id
1 'polypeptide(L)'
;MPVTGFIAASHFGWPPSFYFFGGLGYTWMLVWCFLGADSPAQHPKISKEERSYIERTLNTTQNQVAETPWRSIFCSLPVWAFIVAMFGQNWGYSTLMTEIPSYLNKVMGIDMRSNGMLSAAPYLASFVFSFIFGILSDYLINRGCISRGTARKIFNSLGTCVPAAALVSLGFLDAEATVLSEAMLIVAVGVNAACFVGFQVNPVDLAPRYAGIVMGIGNGSSNVFSIIAPLIVHFLVTDEGDKSQWRTIFMIASAVYVSANLFFVFCSSGEVQPWNDRVTIDDKHRSPSSTSETDSTTNKIDMQ
;
A
#
# COMPACT_ATOMS: atom_id res chain seq x y z
N MET A 1 10.33 -3.21 -19.37
CA MET A 1 11.76 -3.14 -19.00
C MET A 1 12.61 -3.03 -20.28
N PRO A 2 12.78 -1.84 -20.86
CA PRO A 2 13.52 -1.66 -22.11
C PRO A 2 15.03 -1.95 -21.97
N VAL A 3 15.60 -1.72 -20.78
CA VAL A 3 17.02 -1.96 -20.49
C VAL A 3 17.37 -3.44 -20.52
N THR A 4 16.56 -4.32 -19.92
CA THR A 4 16.77 -5.77 -19.99
C THR A 4 16.61 -6.29 -21.42
N GLY A 5 15.64 -5.76 -22.18
CA GLY A 5 15.45 -6.12 -23.59
C GLY A 5 16.64 -5.74 -24.46
N PHE A 6 17.20 -4.55 -24.26
CA PHE A 6 18.40 -4.10 -24.98
C PHE A 6 19.64 -4.93 -24.63
N ILE A 7 19.84 -5.25 -23.35
CA ILE A 7 20.96 -6.09 -22.89
C ILE A 7 20.81 -7.52 -23.42
N ALA A 8 19.59 -8.09 -23.37
CA ALA A 8 19.31 -9.44 -23.84
C ALA A 8 19.45 -9.59 -25.37
N ALA A 9 19.17 -8.53 -26.13
CA ALA A 9 19.37 -8.48 -27.58
C ALA A 9 20.83 -8.26 -27.99
N SER A 10 21.73 -7.98 -27.04
CA SER A 10 23.16 -7.85 -27.31
C SER A 10 23.82 -9.21 -27.60
N HIS A 11 25.03 -9.17 -28.16
CA HIS A 11 25.80 -10.37 -28.51
C HIS A 11 26.12 -11.28 -27.31
N PHE A 12 25.94 -10.77 -26.08
CA PHE A 12 26.17 -11.48 -24.83
C PHE A 12 24.92 -12.20 -24.29
N GLY A 13 23.77 -12.07 -24.96
CA GLY A 13 22.52 -12.75 -24.61
C GLY A 13 21.90 -12.27 -23.29
N TRP A 14 21.09 -13.12 -22.66
CA TRP A 14 20.35 -12.82 -21.43
C TRP A 14 21.18 -12.77 -20.12
N PRO A 15 22.30 -13.52 -19.94
CA PRO A 15 23.01 -13.57 -18.65
C PRO A 15 23.53 -12.22 -18.11
N PRO A 16 24.06 -11.29 -18.93
CA PRO A 16 24.53 -9.98 -18.47
C PRO A 16 23.47 -9.14 -17.74
N SER A 17 22.19 -9.35 -18.04
CA SER A 17 21.10 -8.66 -17.33
C SER A 17 21.14 -9.00 -15.83
N PHE A 18 21.38 -10.26 -15.48
CA PHE A 18 21.46 -10.68 -14.07
C PHE A 18 22.66 -10.08 -13.35
N TYR A 19 23.82 -10.02 -14.00
CA TYR A 19 25.01 -9.39 -13.42
C TYR A 19 24.84 -7.87 -13.25
N PHE A 20 24.19 -7.19 -14.18
CA PHE A 20 23.93 -5.75 -14.10
C PHE A 20 23.01 -5.41 -12.91
N PHE A 21 21.84 -6.06 -12.81
CA PHE A 21 20.90 -5.80 -11.70
C PHE A 21 21.44 -6.31 -10.36
N GLY A 22 22.18 -7.42 -10.36
CA GLY A 22 22.89 -7.92 -9.17
C GLY A 22 23.95 -6.93 -8.67
N GLY A 23 24.79 -6.41 -9.58
CA GLY A 23 25.80 -5.41 -9.25
C GLY A 23 25.21 -4.09 -8.75
N LEU A 24 24.11 -3.64 -9.35
CA LEU A 24 23.36 -2.47 -8.86
C LEU A 24 22.81 -2.72 -7.45
N GLY A 25 22.27 -3.92 -7.18
CA GLY A 25 21.80 -4.33 -5.87
C GLY A 25 22.90 -4.34 -4.81
N TYR A 26 24.07 -4.91 -5.11
CA TYR A 26 25.23 -4.86 -4.21
C TYR A 26 25.72 -3.44 -3.95
N THR A 27 25.77 -2.61 -4.99
CA THR A 27 26.14 -1.20 -4.86
C THR A 27 25.16 -0.46 -3.94
N TRP A 28 23.87 -0.70 -4.11
CA TRP A 28 22.83 -0.13 -3.24
C TRP A 28 22.93 -0.63 -1.80
N MET A 29 23.21 -1.92 -1.60
CA MET A 29 23.45 -2.49 -0.27
C MET A 29 24.63 -1.80 0.43
N LEU A 30 25.76 -1.59 -0.27
CA LEU A 30 26.91 -0.89 0.29
C LEU A 30 26.55 0.55 0.70
N VAL A 31 25.85 1.28 -0.17
CA VAL A 31 25.35 2.63 0.14
C VAL A 31 24.46 2.61 1.39
N TRP A 32 23.54 1.65 1.50
CA TRP A 32 22.65 1.50 2.65
C TRP A 32 23.39 1.13 3.94
N CYS A 33 24.43 0.29 3.88
CA CYS A 33 25.26 -0.04 5.05
C CYS A 33 26.00 1.19 5.61
N PHE A 34 26.37 2.16 4.77
CA PHE A 34 27.06 3.38 5.22
C PHE A 34 26.13 4.52 5.61
N LEU A 35 24.90 4.56 5.07
CA LEU A 35 23.95 5.67 5.29
C LEU A 35 22.74 5.31 6.16
N GLY A 36 22.39 4.03 6.27
CA GLY A 36 21.21 3.57 7.00
C GLY A 36 21.39 3.64 8.51
N ALA A 37 20.33 4.01 9.23
CA ALA A 37 20.25 3.95 10.69
C ALA A 37 18.84 3.52 11.11
N ASP A 38 18.73 2.72 12.18
CA ASP A 38 17.45 2.17 12.63
C ASP A 38 16.58 3.18 13.39
N SER A 39 17.17 4.27 13.86
CA SER A 39 16.45 5.36 14.50
C SER A 39 17.10 6.71 14.24
N PRO A 40 16.33 7.82 14.28
CA PRO A 40 16.90 9.17 14.24
C PRO A 40 17.97 9.39 15.32
N ALA A 41 17.84 8.72 16.48
CA ALA A 41 18.78 8.82 17.58
C ALA A 41 20.16 8.18 17.29
N GLN A 42 20.20 7.16 16.43
CA GLN A 42 21.41 6.43 16.05
C GLN A 42 22.06 6.96 14.76
N HIS A 43 21.39 7.87 14.05
CA HIS A 43 21.88 8.38 12.77
C HIS A 43 23.07 9.33 12.98
N PRO A 44 24.26 9.05 12.41
CA PRO A 44 25.49 9.77 12.75
C PRO A 44 25.55 11.21 12.21
N LYS A 45 24.75 11.54 11.19
CA LYS A 45 24.78 12.85 10.50
C LYS A 45 23.52 13.70 10.72
N ILE A 46 22.63 13.32 11.64
CA ILE A 46 21.39 14.09 11.87
C ILE A 46 21.68 15.37 12.68
N SER A 47 21.02 16.47 12.32
CA SER A 47 21.10 17.71 13.13
C SER A 47 20.34 17.55 14.44
N LYS A 48 20.77 18.28 15.49
CA LYS A 48 20.10 18.21 16.80
C LYS A 48 18.68 18.76 16.73
N GLU A 49 18.49 19.77 15.90
CA GLU A 49 17.22 20.45 15.65
C GLU A 49 16.21 19.50 14.99
N GLU A 50 16.62 18.84 13.90
CA GLU A 50 15.80 17.85 13.19
C GLU A 50 15.50 16.63 14.07
N ARG A 51 16.50 16.13 14.80
CA ARG A 51 16.30 15.03 15.75
C ARG A 51 15.24 15.39 16.79
N SER A 52 15.35 16.57 17.40
CA SER A 52 14.40 17.04 18.40
C SER A 52 13.01 17.24 17.82
N TYR A 53 12.90 17.72 16.57
CA TYR A 53 11.64 17.87 15.87
C TYR A 53 10.94 16.53 15.62
N ILE A 54 11.69 15.54 15.10
CA ILE A 54 11.17 14.20 14.79
C ILE A 54 10.76 13.47 16.07
N GLU A 55 11.61 13.45 17.10
CA GLU A 55 11.33 12.79 18.38
C GLU A 55 10.09 13.39 19.08
N ARG A 56 9.92 14.72 19.03
CA ARG A 56 8.73 15.39 19.57
C ARG A 56 7.46 15.07 18.79
N THR A 57 7.55 14.94 17.47
CA THR A 57 6.39 14.68 16.61
C THR A 57 5.94 13.23 16.70
N LEU A 58 6.88 12.29 16.86
CA LEU A 58 6.57 10.87 16.89
C LEU A 58 5.80 10.44 18.15
N ASN A 59 5.90 11.17 19.28
CA ASN A 59 5.32 10.83 20.61
C ASN A 59 5.50 9.36 21.03
N THR A 60 6.35 8.63 20.32
CA THR A 60 6.58 7.22 20.47
C THR A 60 7.93 7.15 21.13
N THR A 61 7.92 7.23 22.45
CA THR A 61 8.97 6.56 23.21
C THR A 61 8.98 5.15 22.66
N GLN A 62 10.10 4.77 22.05
CA GLN A 62 10.36 3.43 21.52
C GLN A 62 10.50 2.46 22.71
N ASN A 63 9.56 2.52 23.64
CA ASN A 63 9.37 1.57 24.71
C ASN A 63 9.00 0.26 24.04
N GLN A 64 9.67 -0.79 24.47
CA GLN A 64 9.55 -2.16 23.98
C GLN A 64 8.12 -2.45 23.52
N VAL A 65 7.97 -2.86 22.25
CA VAL A 65 6.70 -3.29 21.70
C VAL A 65 6.18 -4.38 22.64
N ALA A 66 5.10 -4.08 23.36
CA ALA A 66 4.44 -5.05 24.23
C ALA A 66 4.00 -6.28 23.42
N GLU A 67 3.61 -7.35 24.09
CA GLU A 67 3.10 -8.55 23.42
C GLU A 67 2.03 -8.18 22.37
N THR A 68 2.21 -8.71 21.15
CA THR A 68 1.36 -8.33 20.02
C THR A 68 -0.09 -8.75 20.30
N PRO A 69 -1.07 -7.82 20.28
CA PRO A 69 -2.45 -8.11 20.65
C PRO A 69 -3.21 -8.76 19.49
N TRP A 70 -2.85 -10.01 19.14
CA TRP A 70 -3.36 -10.75 17.99
C TRP A 70 -4.90 -10.77 17.90
N ARG A 71 -5.57 -11.09 19.02
CA ARG A 71 -7.04 -11.13 19.06
C ARG A 71 -7.66 -9.77 18.73
N SER A 72 -7.07 -8.68 19.23
CA SER A 72 -7.60 -7.33 18.98
C SER A 72 -7.36 -6.88 17.54
N ILE A 73 -6.22 -7.26 16.94
CA ILE A 73 -5.92 -7.00 15.53
C ILE A 73 -6.92 -7.74 14.63
N PHE A 74 -7.10 -9.05 14.83
CA PHE A 74 -8.01 -9.86 14.01
C PHE A 74 -9.50 -9.60 14.29
N CYS A 75 -9.87 -9.02 15.42
CA CYS A 75 -11.25 -8.57 15.67
C CYS A 75 -11.50 -7.11 15.25
N SER A 76 -10.49 -6.40 14.74
CA SER A 76 -10.63 -4.99 14.34
C SER A 76 -11.24 -4.86 12.94
N LEU A 77 -12.42 -4.26 12.86
CA LEU A 77 -13.12 -4.03 11.60
C LEU A 77 -12.33 -3.17 10.59
N PRO A 78 -11.64 -2.08 11.01
CA PRO A 78 -10.76 -1.32 10.11
C PRO A 78 -9.60 -2.12 9.51
N VAL A 79 -9.06 -3.11 10.24
CA VAL A 79 -8.01 -4.00 9.72
C VAL A 79 -8.56 -4.88 8.60
N TRP A 80 -9.74 -5.46 8.78
CA TRP A 80 -10.40 -6.21 7.71
C TRP A 80 -10.77 -5.33 6.52
N ALA A 81 -11.19 -4.08 6.75
CA ALA A 81 -11.44 -3.12 5.68
C ALA A 81 -10.19 -2.91 4.81
N PHE A 82 -9.03 -2.74 5.44
CA PHE A 82 -7.74 -2.66 4.75
C PHE A 82 -7.40 -3.94 3.96
N ILE A 83 -7.54 -5.12 4.58
CA ILE A 83 -7.24 -6.41 3.92
C ILE A 83 -8.12 -6.60 2.67
N VAL A 84 -9.42 -6.35 2.78
CA VAL A 84 -10.37 -6.49 1.67
C VAL A 84 -10.08 -5.47 0.56
N ALA A 85 -9.80 -4.21 0.90
CA ALA A 85 -9.41 -3.20 -0.08
C ALA A 85 -8.14 -3.60 -0.83
N MET A 86 -7.15 -4.12 -0.11
CA MET A 86 -5.89 -4.54 -0.68
C MET A 86 -6.05 -5.76 -1.61
N PHE A 87 -6.91 -6.72 -1.23
CA PHE A 87 -7.28 -7.83 -2.10
C PHE A 87 -7.96 -7.34 -3.39
N GLY A 88 -9.00 -6.51 -3.28
CA GLY A 88 -9.72 -5.99 -4.44
C GLY A 88 -8.81 -5.18 -5.36
N GLN A 89 -7.89 -4.40 -4.78
CA GLN A 89 -6.87 -3.69 -5.53
C GLN A 89 -5.90 -4.63 -6.25
N ASN A 90 -5.34 -5.65 -5.59
CA ASN A 90 -4.39 -6.56 -6.25
C ASN A 90 -5.07 -7.33 -7.38
N TRP A 91 -6.30 -7.81 -7.16
CA TRP A 91 -7.09 -8.47 -8.19
C TRP A 91 -7.24 -7.56 -9.41
N GLY A 92 -7.84 -6.39 -9.22
CA GLY A 92 -8.17 -5.51 -10.33
C GLY A 92 -6.94 -4.91 -10.99
N TYR A 93 -5.87 -4.65 -10.23
CA TYR A 93 -4.60 -4.15 -10.78
C TYR A 93 -3.91 -5.22 -11.62
N SER A 94 -3.90 -6.47 -11.14
CA SER A 94 -3.41 -7.59 -11.95
C SER A 94 -4.19 -7.70 -13.25
N THR A 95 -5.52 -7.66 -13.21
CA THR A 95 -6.35 -7.69 -14.43
C THR A 95 -6.06 -6.52 -15.37
N LEU A 96 -5.92 -5.28 -14.86
CA LEU A 96 -5.57 -4.11 -15.68
C LEU A 96 -4.21 -4.29 -16.38
N MET A 97 -3.25 -4.94 -15.72
CA MET A 97 -1.88 -5.08 -16.23
C MET A 97 -1.70 -6.29 -17.15
N THR A 98 -2.37 -7.42 -16.89
CA THR A 98 -2.19 -8.67 -17.65
C THR A 98 -3.21 -8.84 -18.77
N GLU A 99 -4.48 -8.58 -18.48
CA GLU A 99 -5.59 -8.92 -19.37
C GLU A 99 -5.85 -7.82 -20.40
N ILE A 100 -5.69 -6.55 -20.02
CA ILE A 100 -6.00 -5.45 -20.94
C ILE A 100 -5.05 -5.42 -22.15
N PRO A 101 -3.71 -5.54 -21.99
CA PRO A 101 -2.84 -5.59 -23.16
C PRO A 101 -3.17 -6.75 -24.10
N SER A 102 -3.57 -7.89 -23.53
CA SER A 102 -4.00 -9.07 -24.30
C SER A 102 -5.31 -8.81 -25.04
N TYR A 103 -6.30 -8.21 -24.38
CA TYR A 103 -7.57 -7.81 -24.99
C TYR A 103 -7.40 -6.79 -26.11
N LEU A 104 -6.61 -5.73 -25.88
CA LEU A 104 -6.32 -4.71 -26.87
C LEU A 104 -5.64 -5.33 -28.10
N ASN A 105 -4.74 -6.30 -27.91
CA ASN A 105 -4.10 -7.00 -29.01
C ASN A 105 -5.02 -7.96 -29.77
N LYS A 106 -5.72 -8.84 -29.05
CA LYS A 106 -6.48 -9.95 -29.63
C LYS A 106 -7.85 -9.54 -30.17
N VAL A 107 -8.51 -8.59 -29.51
CA VAL A 107 -9.88 -8.16 -29.86
C VAL A 107 -9.86 -6.83 -30.62
N MET A 108 -9.04 -5.87 -30.20
CA MET A 108 -8.96 -4.55 -30.86
C MET A 108 -7.86 -4.47 -31.92
N GLY A 109 -7.03 -5.51 -32.09
CA GLY A 109 -5.95 -5.53 -33.08
C GLY A 109 -4.79 -4.57 -32.78
N ILE A 110 -4.70 -4.03 -31.56
CA ILE A 110 -3.67 -3.07 -31.15
C ILE A 110 -2.41 -3.81 -30.76
N ASP A 111 -1.36 -3.63 -31.53
CA ASP A 111 -0.05 -4.15 -31.14
C ASP A 111 0.66 -3.21 -30.16
N MET A 112 0.29 -3.32 -28.88
CA MET A 112 0.97 -2.61 -27.79
C MET A 112 2.44 -3.04 -27.65
N ARG A 113 2.80 -4.25 -28.09
CA ARG A 113 4.15 -4.81 -27.91
C ARG A 113 5.15 -4.22 -28.90
N SER A 114 4.74 -3.91 -30.12
CA SER A 114 5.58 -3.17 -31.07
C SER A 114 5.69 -1.68 -30.75
N ASN A 115 4.69 -1.08 -30.10
CA ASN A 115 4.72 0.32 -29.69
C ASN A 115 5.16 0.50 -28.23
N GLY A 116 6.48 0.44 -28.01
CA GLY A 116 7.09 0.55 -26.67
C GLY A 116 6.75 1.84 -25.90
N MET A 117 6.49 2.95 -26.60
CA MET A 117 6.02 4.20 -25.97
C MET A 117 4.60 4.05 -25.42
N LEU A 118 3.73 3.36 -26.16
CA LEU A 118 2.34 3.15 -25.80
C LEU A 118 2.20 2.19 -24.62
N SER A 119 3.07 1.17 -24.55
CA SER A 119 3.19 0.30 -23.38
C SER A 119 3.72 1.02 -22.12
N ALA A 120 4.49 2.11 -22.27
CA ALA A 120 5.05 2.86 -21.13
C ALA A 120 4.09 3.94 -20.60
N ALA A 121 3.17 4.43 -21.43
CA ALA A 121 2.30 5.55 -21.09
C ALA A 121 1.44 5.36 -19.83
N PRO A 122 0.80 4.20 -19.58
CA PRO A 122 0.00 4.00 -18.37
C PRO A 122 0.85 4.07 -17.08
N TYR A 123 2.06 3.52 -17.12
CA TYR A 123 2.98 3.55 -15.99
C TYR A 123 3.52 4.96 -15.73
N LEU A 124 3.82 5.71 -16.79
CA LEU A 124 4.25 7.11 -16.67
C LEU A 124 3.12 7.98 -16.10
N ALA A 125 1.88 7.77 -16.55
CA ALA A 125 0.72 8.43 -15.98
C ALA A 125 0.60 8.10 -14.48
N SER A 126 0.65 6.82 -14.11
CA SER A 126 0.60 6.39 -12.70
C SER A 126 1.68 7.07 -11.85
N PHE A 127 2.90 7.18 -12.37
CA PHE A 127 4.00 7.88 -11.73
C PHE A 127 3.66 9.36 -11.50
N VAL A 128 3.25 10.10 -12.53
CA VAL A 128 2.90 11.53 -12.41
C VAL A 128 1.73 11.75 -11.45
N PHE A 129 0.65 10.97 -11.58
CA PHE A 129 -0.52 11.06 -10.73
C PHE A 129 -0.21 10.71 -9.27
N SER A 130 0.76 9.82 -9.00
CA SER A 130 1.16 9.49 -7.62
C SER A 130 1.67 10.71 -6.84
N PHE A 131 2.46 11.58 -7.48
CA PHE A 131 2.91 12.84 -6.86
C PHE A 131 1.76 13.83 -6.67
N ILE A 132 0.90 13.95 -7.68
CA ILE A 132 -0.25 14.87 -7.63
C ILE A 132 -1.17 14.48 -6.47
N PHE A 133 -1.55 13.21 -6.36
CA PHE A 133 -2.42 12.75 -5.28
C PHE A 133 -1.72 12.77 -3.91
N GLY A 134 -0.41 12.52 -3.84
CA GLY A 134 0.40 12.74 -2.64
C GLY A 134 0.28 14.16 -2.11
N ILE A 135 0.69 15.12 -2.92
CA ILE A 135 0.67 16.55 -2.55
C ILE A 135 -0.76 17.01 -2.25
N LEU A 136 -1.74 16.59 -3.05
CA LEU A 136 -3.14 16.97 -2.85
C LEU A 136 -3.72 16.39 -1.56
N SER A 137 -3.41 15.14 -1.23
CA SER A 137 -3.86 14.49 0.00
C SER A 137 -3.31 15.21 1.22
N ASP A 138 -1.99 15.46 1.23
CA ASP A 138 -1.34 16.16 2.34
C ASP A 138 -1.83 17.60 2.47
N TYR A 139 -2.03 18.31 1.35
CA TYR A 139 -2.59 19.67 1.36
C TYR A 139 -3.98 19.73 1.98
N LEU A 140 -4.88 18.82 1.57
CA LEU A 140 -6.26 18.78 2.05
C LEU A 140 -6.35 18.42 3.55
N ILE A 141 -5.48 17.52 4.02
CA ILE A 141 -5.40 17.11 5.42
C ILE A 141 -4.77 18.23 6.27
N ASN A 142 -3.64 18.79 5.85
CA ASN A 142 -2.89 19.78 6.62
C ASN A 142 -3.60 21.14 6.74
N ARG A 143 -4.43 21.50 5.75
CA ARG A 143 -5.30 22.68 5.83
C ARG A 143 -6.60 22.44 6.61
N GLY A 144 -6.85 21.22 7.07
CA GLY A 144 -8.08 20.86 7.78
C GLY A 144 -9.34 20.90 6.91
N CYS A 145 -9.20 20.84 5.59
CA CYS A 145 -10.36 20.84 4.68
C CYS A 145 -11.20 19.56 4.83
N ILE A 146 -10.53 18.42 5.07
CA ILE A 146 -11.16 17.11 5.30
C ILE A 146 -10.39 16.36 6.39
N SER A 147 -11.08 15.48 7.11
CA SER A 147 -10.41 14.57 8.06
C SER A 147 -9.54 13.54 7.32
N ARG A 148 -8.50 13.04 7.99
CA ARG A 148 -7.60 12.02 7.44
C ARG A 148 -8.35 10.78 6.96
N GLY A 149 -9.29 10.26 7.77
CA GLY A 149 -10.12 9.12 7.39
C GLY A 149 -10.97 9.38 6.14
N THR A 150 -11.59 10.57 6.03
CA THR A 150 -12.36 10.95 4.84
C THR A 150 -11.46 11.08 3.61
N ALA A 151 -10.27 11.65 3.75
CA ALA A 151 -9.28 11.71 2.67
C ALA A 151 -8.95 10.31 2.16
N ARG A 152 -8.61 9.36 3.05
CA ARG A 152 -8.30 7.98 2.66
C ARG A 152 -9.44 7.32 1.90
N LYS A 153 -10.69 7.53 2.33
CA LYS A 153 -11.89 7.00 1.66
C LYS A 153 -12.11 7.59 0.27
N ILE A 154 -11.92 8.91 0.12
CA ILE A 154 -12.07 9.61 -1.16
C ILE A 154 -11.02 9.12 -2.17
N PHE A 155 -9.74 9.14 -1.78
CA PHE A 155 -8.67 8.73 -2.69
C PHE A 155 -8.72 7.24 -3.02
N ASN A 156 -9.09 6.38 -2.07
CA ASN A 156 -9.35 4.98 -2.36
C ASN A 156 -10.49 4.82 -3.38
N SER A 157 -11.62 5.49 -3.14
CA SER A 157 -12.78 5.44 -4.05
C SER A 157 -12.42 5.95 -5.44
N LEU A 158 -11.65 7.02 -5.54
CA LEU A 158 -11.17 7.54 -6.81
C LEU A 158 -10.29 6.50 -7.53
N GLY A 159 -9.34 5.92 -6.80
CA GLY A 159 -8.39 4.94 -7.33
C GLY A 159 -9.02 3.60 -7.72
N THR A 160 -10.19 3.24 -7.18
CA THR A 160 -10.88 1.98 -7.53
C THR A 160 -12.06 2.18 -8.48
N CYS A 161 -12.88 3.22 -8.29
CA CYS A 161 -14.10 3.41 -9.07
C CYS A 161 -13.80 3.89 -10.50
N VAL A 162 -12.76 4.72 -10.70
CA VAL A 162 -12.39 5.18 -12.05
C VAL A 162 -11.88 4.00 -12.90
N PRO A 163 -10.96 3.15 -12.42
CA PRO A 163 -10.60 1.94 -13.16
C PRO A 163 -11.75 0.95 -13.35
N ALA A 164 -12.64 0.80 -12.36
CA ALA A 164 -13.82 -0.05 -12.50
C ALA A 164 -14.76 0.44 -13.61
N ALA A 165 -15.02 1.76 -13.68
CA ALA A 165 -15.80 2.35 -14.77
C ALA A 165 -15.10 2.19 -16.12
N ALA A 166 -13.78 2.39 -16.18
CA ALA A 166 -13.00 2.21 -17.40
C ALA A 166 -13.05 0.75 -17.90
N LEU A 167 -12.94 -0.24 -17.01
CA LEU A 167 -13.06 -1.66 -17.34
C LEU A 167 -14.43 -2.00 -17.94
N VAL A 168 -15.50 -1.49 -17.33
CA VAL A 168 -16.86 -1.71 -17.86
C VAL A 168 -16.99 -1.09 -19.24
N SER A 169 -16.61 0.19 -19.40
CA SER A 169 -16.68 0.87 -20.68
C SER A 169 -15.86 0.17 -21.76
N LEU A 170 -14.64 -0.28 -21.47
CA LEU A 170 -13.79 -1.05 -22.40
C LEU A 170 -14.49 -2.32 -22.91
N GLY A 171 -15.24 -3.02 -22.07
CA GLY A 171 -15.99 -4.21 -22.47
C GLY A 171 -17.14 -3.94 -23.46
N PHE A 172 -17.60 -2.70 -23.59
CA PHE A 172 -18.67 -2.30 -24.51
C PHE A 172 -18.17 -1.51 -25.72
N LEU A 173 -16.93 -1.02 -25.72
CA LEU A 173 -16.36 -0.28 -26.85
C LEU A 173 -16.15 -1.18 -28.07
N ASP A 174 -16.43 -0.65 -29.25
CA ASP A 174 -16.18 -1.33 -30.51
C ASP A 174 -14.70 -1.27 -30.91
N ALA A 175 -14.26 -2.22 -31.73
CA ALA A 175 -12.85 -2.35 -32.11
C ALA A 175 -12.30 -1.12 -32.86
N GLU A 176 -13.18 -0.32 -33.47
CA GLU A 176 -12.85 0.93 -34.16
C GLU A 176 -12.50 2.09 -33.20
N ALA A 177 -12.86 1.99 -31.92
CA ALA A 177 -12.63 3.02 -30.91
C ALA A 177 -11.25 2.90 -30.22
N THR A 178 -10.23 2.54 -30.99
CA THR A 178 -8.86 2.21 -30.57
C THR A 178 -8.23 3.29 -29.68
N VAL A 179 -8.25 4.55 -30.14
CA VAL A 179 -7.65 5.69 -29.43
C VAL A 179 -8.36 5.99 -28.11
N LEU A 180 -9.69 5.81 -28.08
CA LEU A 180 -10.48 6.02 -26.88
C LEU A 180 -10.15 4.96 -25.83
N SER A 181 -10.08 3.68 -26.23
CA SER A 181 -9.71 2.57 -25.35
C SER A 181 -8.33 2.76 -24.72
N GLU A 182 -7.35 3.19 -25.50
CA GLU A 182 -5.99 3.48 -25.02
C GLU A 182 -5.97 4.66 -24.04
N ALA A 183 -6.64 5.77 -24.38
CA ALA A 183 -6.72 6.94 -23.50
C ALA A 183 -7.40 6.59 -22.16
N MET A 184 -8.47 5.78 -22.21
CA MET A 184 -9.16 5.30 -21.01
C MET A 184 -8.27 4.42 -20.15
N LEU A 185 -7.45 3.55 -20.74
CA LEU A 185 -6.48 2.74 -20.01
C LEU A 185 -5.44 3.60 -19.30
N ILE A 186 -4.87 4.59 -20.01
CA ILE A 186 -3.86 5.51 -19.44
C ILE A 186 -4.45 6.28 -18.25
N VAL A 187 -5.67 6.80 -18.40
CA VAL A 187 -6.38 7.50 -17.31
C VAL A 187 -6.70 6.55 -16.16
N ALA A 188 -7.17 5.34 -16.43
CA ALA A 188 -7.49 4.36 -15.40
C ALA A 188 -6.26 4.01 -14.55
N VAL A 189 -5.15 3.65 -15.18
CA VAL A 189 -3.91 3.28 -14.47
C VAL A 189 -3.28 4.50 -13.79
N GLY A 190 -3.39 5.68 -14.40
CA GLY A 190 -3.00 6.95 -13.79
C GLY A 190 -3.75 7.24 -12.50
N VAL A 191 -5.08 7.23 -12.57
CA VAL A 191 -5.96 7.53 -11.43
C VAL A 191 -5.88 6.45 -10.34
N ASN A 192 -5.61 5.19 -10.71
CA ASN A 192 -5.40 4.10 -9.76
C ASN A 192 -4.26 4.40 -8.76
N ALA A 193 -3.30 5.25 -9.10
CA ALA A 193 -2.25 5.72 -8.17
C ALA A 193 -2.81 6.40 -6.91
N ALA A 194 -4.05 6.90 -6.94
CA ALA A 194 -4.73 7.44 -5.75
C ALA A 194 -4.85 6.41 -4.62
N CYS A 195 -4.84 5.11 -4.92
CA CYS A 195 -4.85 4.04 -3.93
C CYS A 195 -3.63 4.08 -2.99
N PHE A 196 -2.47 4.59 -3.45
CA PHE A 196 -1.27 4.72 -2.61
C PHE A 196 -1.47 5.70 -1.46
N VAL A 197 -2.28 6.75 -1.65
CA VAL A 197 -2.64 7.71 -0.59
C VAL A 197 -4.00 7.42 0.04
N GLY A 198 -4.67 6.37 -0.43
CA GLY A 198 -5.94 5.83 0.06
C GLY A 198 -5.73 4.73 1.10
N PHE A 199 -5.94 3.47 0.70
CA PHE A 199 -5.84 2.34 1.64
C PHE A 199 -4.40 1.99 2.04
N GLN A 200 -3.40 2.22 1.16
CA GLN A 200 -2.02 1.70 1.37
C GLN A 200 -1.35 2.28 2.61
N VAL A 201 -1.62 3.55 2.91
CA VAL A 201 -1.11 4.28 4.08
C VAL A 201 -1.98 4.11 5.33
N ASN A 202 -3.18 3.54 5.19
CA ASN A 202 -4.13 3.38 6.29
C ASN A 202 -3.59 2.56 7.49
N PRO A 203 -2.80 1.48 7.31
CA PRO A 203 -2.22 0.75 8.45
C PRO A 203 -1.36 1.63 9.37
N VAL A 204 -0.66 2.60 8.82
CA VAL A 204 0.15 3.57 9.58
C VAL A 204 -0.76 4.51 10.37
N ASP A 205 -1.89 4.91 9.79
CA ASP A 205 -2.89 5.76 10.46
C ASP A 205 -3.63 5.00 11.57
N LEU A 206 -3.89 3.69 11.39
CA LEU A 206 -4.61 2.84 12.34
C LEU A 206 -3.76 2.42 13.54
N ALA A 207 -2.51 2.02 13.32
CA ALA A 207 -1.67 1.48 14.39
C ALA A 207 -0.17 1.70 14.10
N PRO A 208 0.36 2.91 14.34
CA PRO A 208 1.76 3.24 14.05
C PRO A 208 2.78 2.22 14.60
N ARG A 209 2.56 1.69 15.80
CA ARG A 209 3.45 0.70 16.44
C ARG A 209 3.41 -0.67 15.76
N TYR A 210 2.26 -1.05 15.23
CA TYR A 210 2.02 -2.37 14.62
C TYR A 210 1.81 -2.28 13.10
N ALA A 211 2.08 -1.13 12.48
CA ALA A 211 1.79 -0.86 11.09
C ALA A 211 2.48 -1.86 10.16
N GLY A 212 3.74 -2.22 10.46
CA GLY A 212 4.47 -3.25 9.74
C GLY A 212 3.81 -4.63 9.81
N ILE A 213 3.26 -5.02 10.97
CA ILE A 213 2.55 -6.30 11.14
C ILE A 213 1.24 -6.28 10.35
N VAL A 214 0.43 -5.23 10.50
CA VAL A 214 -0.85 -5.09 9.80
C VAL A 214 -0.64 -5.06 8.27
N MET A 215 0.35 -4.31 7.81
CA MET A 215 0.72 -4.25 6.40
C MET A 215 1.26 -5.59 5.90
N GLY A 216 2.04 -6.33 6.71
CA GLY A 216 2.51 -7.67 6.38
C GLY A 216 1.38 -8.70 6.25
N ILE A 217 0.37 -8.65 7.14
CA ILE A 217 -0.82 -9.50 7.06
C ILE A 217 -1.62 -9.17 5.81
N GLY A 218 -1.87 -7.89 5.51
CA GLY A 218 -2.53 -7.47 4.27
C GLY A 218 -1.78 -7.93 3.02
N ASN A 219 -0.48 -7.58 2.94
CA ASN A 219 0.62 -8.34 2.32
C ASN A 219 0.26 -9.76 1.90
N GLY A 220 0.41 -10.67 2.86
CA GLY A 220 0.29 -12.10 2.64
C GLY A 220 -1.10 -12.52 2.20
N SER A 221 -2.14 -12.05 2.90
CA SER A 221 -3.53 -12.43 2.59
C SER A 221 -3.91 -12.06 1.17
N SER A 222 -3.61 -10.82 0.75
CA SER A 222 -3.94 -10.34 -0.59
C SER A 222 -3.28 -11.19 -1.68
N ASN A 223 -1.99 -11.54 -1.53
CA ASN A 223 -1.28 -12.37 -2.51
C ASN A 223 -1.88 -13.78 -2.61
N VAL A 224 -2.25 -14.39 -1.49
CA VAL A 224 -2.91 -15.72 -1.48
C VAL A 224 -4.23 -15.67 -2.25
N PHE A 225 -5.07 -14.66 -2.00
CA PHE A 225 -6.34 -14.52 -2.70
C PHE A 225 -6.17 -14.06 -4.15
N SER A 226 -5.09 -13.36 -4.50
CA SER A 226 -4.82 -12.90 -5.88
C SER A 226 -4.55 -14.04 -6.85
N ILE A 227 -4.14 -15.22 -6.37
CA ILE A 227 -3.99 -16.43 -7.20
C ILE A 227 -5.34 -16.88 -7.80
N ILE A 228 -6.46 -16.55 -7.15
CA ILE A 228 -7.80 -16.91 -7.62
C ILE A 228 -8.15 -16.14 -8.91
N ALA A 229 -7.61 -14.93 -9.11
CA ALA A 229 -7.92 -14.08 -10.26
C ALA A 229 -7.55 -14.73 -11.62
N PRO A 230 -6.29 -15.13 -11.88
CA PRO A 230 -5.93 -15.78 -13.12
C PRO A 230 -6.60 -17.15 -13.29
N LEU A 231 -6.94 -17.86 -12.20
CA LEU A 231 -7.69 -19.12 -12.28
C LEU A 231 -9.09 -18.90 -12.85
N ILE A 232 -9.81 -17.87 -12.38
CA ILE A 232 -11.13 -17.53 -12.94
C ILE A 232 -11.01 -17.16 -14.42
N VAL A 233 -10.02 -16.35 -14.78
CA VAL A 233 -9.76 -15.98 -16.19
C VAL A 233 -9.52 -17.23 -17.03
N HIS A 234 -8.68 -18.16 -16.58
CA HIS A 234 -8.38 -19.39 -17.29
C HIS A 234 -9.61 -20.27 -17.55
N PHE A 235 -10.55 -20.35 -16.60
CA PHE A 235 -11.78 -21.12 -16.78
C PHE A 235 -12.83 -20.40 -17.61
N LEU A 236 -12.86 -19.06 -17.60
CA LEU A 236 -13.85 -18.26 -18.33
C LEU A 236 -13.44 -17.99 -19.79
N VAL A 237 -12.16 -17.81 -20.06
CA VAL A 237 -11.63 -17.52 -21.40
C VAL A 237 -11.27 -18.83 -22.07
N THR A 238 -12.22 -19.34 -22.84
CA THR A 238 -12.02 -20.50 -23.72
C THR A 238 -11.65 -20.07 -25.14
N ASP A 239 -12.05 -18.85 -25.55
CA ASP A 239 -11.71 -18.24 -26.82
C ASP A 239 -11.19 -16.81 -26.59
N GLU A 240 -9.89 -16.60 -26.85
CA GLU A 240 -9.23 -15.30 -26.72
C GLU A 240 -9.79 -14.23 -27.67
N GLY A 241 -10.50 -14.62 -28.73
CA GLY A 241 -11.14 -13.70 -29.68
C GLY A 241 -12.55 -13.26 -29.29
N ASP A 242 -13.19 -13.91 -28.31
CA ASP A 242 -14.59 -13.64 -27.95
C ASP A 242 -14.72 -12.42 -27.02
N LYS A 243 -15.20 -11.30 -27.58
CA LYS A 243 -15.48 -10.05 -26.85
C LYS A 243 -16.42 -10.27 -25.66
N SER A 244 -17.33 -11.23 -25.71
CA SER A 244 -18.28 -11.50 -24.62
C SER A 244 -17.61 -12.11 -23.38
N GLN A 245 -16.60 -12.97 -23.58
CA GLN A 245 -15.84 -13.59 -22.49
C GLN A 245 -15.00 -12.54 -21.76
N TRP A 246 -14.29 -11.69 -22.51
CA TRP A 246 -13.54 -10.56 -21.97
C TRP A 246 -14.42 -9.56 -21.22
N ARG A 247 -15.59 -9.23 -21.77
CA ARG A 247 -16.56 -8.36 -21.08
C ARG A 247 -16.98 -8.95 -19.74
N THR A 248 -17.16 -10.26 -19.65
CA THR A 248 -17.52 -10.93 -18.40
C THR A 248 -16.40 -10.80 -17.36
N ILE A 249 -15.13 -10.95 -17.76
CA ILE A 249 -13.98 -10.73 -16.87
C ILE A 249 -13.92 -9.29 -16.38
N PHE A 250 -14.09 -8.31 -17.28
CA PHE A 250 -14.05 -6.90 -16.90
C PHE A 250 -15.20 -6.53 -15.95
N MET A 251 -16.38 -7.11 -16.14
CA MET A 251 -17.51 -6.95 -15.21
C MET A 251 -17.22 -7.56 -13.84
N ILE A 252 -16.60 -8.74 -13.78
CA ILE A 252 -16.19 -9.37 -12.51
C ILE A 252 -15.15 -8.50 -11.79
N ALA A 253 -14.11 -8.06 -12.50
CA ALA A 253 -13.07 -7.20 -11.93
C ALA A 253 -13.64 -5.86 -11.42
N SER A 254 -14.55 -5.25 -12.19
CA SER A 254 -15.25 -4.03 -11.78
C SER A 254 -16.13 -4.25 -10.53
N ALA A 255 -16.85 -5.38 -10.47
CA ALA A 255 -17.65 -5.74 -9.29
C ALA A 255 -16.77 -5.95 -8.05
N VAL A 256 -15.60 -6.59 -8.20
CA VAL A 256 -14.62 -6.78 -7.12
C VAL A 256 -14.08 -5.42 -6.64
N TYR A 257 -13.72 -4.51 -7.56
CA TYR A 257 -13.28 -3.16 -7.20
C TYR A 257 -14.32 -2.39 -6.40
N VAL A 258 -15.56 -2.36 -6.89
CA VAL A 258 -16.64 -1.60 -6.27
C VAL A 258 -17.02 -2.21 -4.92
N SER A 259 -17.15 -3.54 -4.81
CA SER A 259 -17.49 -4.21 -3.55
C SER A 259 -16.41 -4.02 -2.48
N ALA A 260 -15.13 -4.17 -2.84
CA ALA A 260 -14.01 -3.92 -1.93
C ALA A 260 -13.96 -2.44 -1.50
N ASN A 261 -14.20 -1.51 -2.42
CA ASN A 261 -14.26 -0.08 -2.09
C ASN A 261 -15.43 0.25 -1.17
N LEU A 262 -16.63 -0.28 -1.43
CA LEU A 262 -17.79 -0.06 -0.56
C LEU A 262 -17.49 -0.55 0.86
N PHE A 263 -16.94 -1.76 1.00
CA PHE A 263 -16.54 -2.28 2.29
C PHE A 263 -15.50 -1.37 2.96
N PHE A 264 -14.50 -0.88 2.23
CA PHE A 264 -13.53 0.07 2.76
C PHE A 264 -14.17 1.38 3.21
N VAL A 265 -15.06 1.98 2.42
CA VAL A 265 -15.71 3.26 2.74
C VAL A 265 -16.54 3.16 4.03
N PHE A 266 -17.28 2.06 4.22
CA PHE A 266 -18.11 1.86 5.41
C PHE A 266 -17.31 1.41 6.64
N CYS A 267 -16.33 0.54 6.48
CA CYS A 267 -15.69 -0.16 7.59
C CYS A 267 -14.30 0.39 7.96
N SER A 268 -13.68 1.24 7.14
CA SER A 268 -12.38 1.85 7.48
C SER A 268 -12.51 3.01 8.47
N SER A 269 -11.47 3.17 9.28
CA SER A 269 -11.23 4.31 10.15
C SER A 269 -9.91 4.97 9.78
N GLY A 270 -9.79 6.26 10.07
CA GLY A 270 -8.52 7.01 9.97
C GLY A 270 -7.99 7.44 11.34
N GLU A 271 -8.52 6.85 12.42
CA GLU A 271 -8.13 7.11 13.80
C GLU A 271 -7.35 5.92 14.37
N VAL A 272 -6.40 6.24 15.25
CA VAL A 272 -5.56 5.25 15.93
C VAL A 272 -6.43 4.30 16.75
N GLN A 273 -6.22 3.01 16.58
CA GLN A 273 -7.04 1.99 17.22
C GLN A 273 -6.66 1.81 18.70
N PRO A 274 -7.63 1.51 19.60
CA PRO A 274 -7.38 1.44 21.04
C PRO A 274 -6.33 0.39 21.48
N TRP A 275 -6.08 -0.61 20.64
CA TRP A 275 -5.10 -1.66 20.91
C TRP A 275 -3.66 -1.26 20.57
N ASN A 276 -3.43 -0.11 19.92
CA ASN A 276 -2.10 0.42 19.65
C ASN A 276 -1.34 0.78 20.94
N ASP A 277 -2.05 1.29 21.96
CA ASP A 277 -1.46 1.81 23.20
C ASP A 277 -1.72 0.96 24.44
N ARG A 278 -2.05 -0.33 24.26
CA ARG A 278 -2.14 -1.26 25.39
C ARG A 278 -0.74 -1.50 25.97
N VAL A 279 -0.37 -0.68 26.95
CA VAL A 279 0.59 -1.03 27.98
C VAL A 279 0.00 -2.22 28.71
N THR A 280 0.67 -3.37 28.66
CA THR A 280 0.30 -4.55 29.43
C THR A 280 0.16 -4.16 30.89
N ILE A 281 -1.02 -4.43 31.47
CA ILE A 281 -1.38 -4.08 32.86
C ILE A 281 -0.60 -4.96 33.87
N ASP A 282 0.34 -5.80 33.43
CA ASP A 282 1.09 -6.72 34.30
C ASP A 282 2.12 -6.02 35.21
N ASP A 283 2.51 -4.77 34.94
CA ASP A 283 3.42 -4.03 35.84
C ASP A 283 2.73 -3.42 37.06
N LYS A 284 1.38 -3.45 37.16
CA LYS A 284 0.68 -3.03 38.39
C LYS A 284 0.66 -4.10 39.49
N HIS A 285 1.10 -5.33 39.21
CA HIS A 285 1.15 -6.41 40.20
C HIS A 285 2.56 -6.79 40.67
N ARG A 286 3.61 -6.08 40.24
CA ARG A 286 4.91 -6.15 40.91
C ARG A 286 4.93 -5.17 42.09
N SER A 287 4.40 -5.63 43.21
CA SER A 287 4.60 -5.04 44.54
C SER A 287 6.09 -4.76 44.80
N PRO A 288 6.48 -3.61 45.38
CA PRO A 288 7.69 -3.57 46.18
C PRO A 288 7.34 -4.11 47.57
N SER A 289 7.43 -5.43 47.74
CA SER A 289 7.54 -6.05 49.06
C SER A 289 9.01 -6.16 49.43
N SER A 290 9.52 -5.20 50.21
CA SER A 290 10.55 -5.40 51.26
C SER A 290 10.81 -4.06 51.95
N THR A 291 10.26 -3.87 53.15
CA THR A 291 10.97 -3.88 54.45
C THR A 291 12.00 -2.75 54.65
N SER A 292 11.60 -1.74 55.43
CA SER A 292 12.45 -1.18 56.49
C SER A 292 11.57 -0.53 57.56
N GLU A 293 11.05 -1.36 58.48
CA GLU A 293 10.77 -0.94 59.85
C GLU A 293 12.10 -0.77 60.58
N THR A 294 12.51 0.47 60.86
CA THR A 294 13.24 0.85 62.09
C THR A 294 13.42 2.38 62.09
N ASP A 295 12.57 3.08 62.83
CA ASP A 295 13.01 3.88 63.98
C ASP A 295 11.85 4.70 64.54
N SER A 296 11.24 4.11 65.57
CA SER A 296 10.53 4.83 66.60
C SER A 296 11.45 5.80 67.33
N THR A 297 10.84 6.86 67.87
CA THR A 297 11.31 7.67 69.01
C THR A 297 12.59 8.49 68.81
N THR A 298 12.43 9.80 68.61
CA THR A 298 12.85 10.84 69.57
C THR A 298 12.33 12.19 69.10
N ASN A 299 11.24 12.65 69.72
CA ASN A 299 10.82 14.04 69.65
C ASN A 299 10.68 14.51 71.10
N LYS A 300 11.75 15.08 71.66
CA LYS A 300 11.75 15.99 72.82
C LYS A 300 13.17 16.34 73.30
N ILE A 301 13.41 17.66 73.38
CA ILE A 301 14.12 18.40 74.45
C ILE A 301 15.60 18.80 74.22
N ASP A 302 15.74 20.13 74.15
CA ASP A 302 16.79 21.04 74.65
C ASP A 302 18.09 21.42 73.89
N MET A 303 18.24 22.76 73.85
CA MET A 303 19.44 23.61 73.93
C MET A 303 20.42 23.65 72.74
N GLN A 304 20.34 24.73 71.95
CA GLN A 304 21.15 25.95 72.12
C GLN A 304 20.52 27.15 71.40
#